data_AF-A0A645IRT7-F1
#
_entry.id   AF-A0A645IRT7-F1
#
_cell.length_a   1.000
_cell.length_b   1.000
_cell.length_c   1.000
_cell.angle_alpha   90.00
_cell.angle_beta   90.00
_cell.angle_gamma   90.00
#
_symmetry.space_group_name_H-M   'P 1'
#
loop_
_entity.id
_entity.type
_entity.pdbx_description
1 polymer ?
#
loop_
_entity_poly.entity_id
_entity_poly.type
_entity_poly.pdbx_seq_one_letter_code
_entity_poly.pdbx_strand_id
1 'polypeptide(L)'
;MTKGIALGLGIDQMIKSPTYTIIREYGQGRLPLYHMDIYRVAASGADLGLDEYFEGDGLSVVEWGNLLEEAVPEDYLELILEKSDTDLDKRYVKFRAYGSQGADFEKRIRNGWEEING
;
A
#
# COMPACT_ATOMS: atom_id res chain seq x y z
N MET A 1 1.67 8.50 -3.69
CA MET A 1 2.31 7.29 -3.15
C MET A 1 2.26 6.14 -4.14
N THR A 2 1.09 5.56 -4.43
CA THR A 2 0.92 4.35 -5.27
C THR A 2 1.58 4.46 -6.65
N LYS A 3 1.51 5.62 -7.31
CA LYS A 3 2.24 5.87 -8.57
C LYS A 3 3.75 5.64 -8.46
N GLY A 4 4.37 6.09 -7.36
CA GLY A 4 5.79 5.89 -7.12
C GLY A 4 6.13 4.42 -6.82
N ILE A 5 5.25 3.72 -6.08
CA ILE A 5 5.38 2.28 -5.85
C ILE A 5 5.34 1.52 -7.18
N ALA A 6 4.37 1.82 -8.04
CA ALA A 6 4.24 1.19 -9.34
C ALA A 6 5.47 1.43 -10.23
N LEU A 7 6.01 2.65 -10.25
CA LEU A 7 7.27 2.95 -10.94
C LEU A 7 8.43 2.09 -10.40
N GLY A 8 8.56 1.94 -9.08
CA GLY A 8 9.55 1.05 -8.45
C GLY A 8 9.32 -0.44 -8.70
N LEU A 9 8.11 -0.82 -9.14
CA LEU A 9 7.80 -2.17 -9.62
C LEU A 9 8.04 -2.32 -11.13
N GLY A 10 8.45 -1.28 -11.85
CA GLY A 10 8.61 -1.31 -13.30
C GLY A 10 7.28 -1.35 -14.06
N ILE A 11 6.19 -0.89 -13.44
CA ILE A 11 4.88 -0.78 -14.07
C ILE A 11 4.84 0.53 -14.86
N ASP A 12 4.80 0.43 -16.18
CA ASP A 12 4.84 1.57 -17.11
C ASP A 12 3.44 2.12 -17.47
N GLN A 13 2.40 1.34 -17.20
CA GLN A 13 1.02 1.76 -17.43
C GLN A 13 0.55 2.86 -16.47
N MET A 14 -0.43 3.64 -16.93
CA MET A 14 -1.01 4.73 -16.14
C MET A 14 -1.76 4.19 -14.91
N ILE A 15 -1.23 4.48 -13.72
CA ILE A 15 -1.88 4.18 -12.44
C ILE A 15 -2.99 5.18 -12.16
N LYS A 16 -4.20 4.66 -12.00
CA LYS A 16 -5.40 5.42 -11.65
C LYS A 16 -5.85 5.02 -10.24
N SER A 17 -6.42 5.97 -9.50
CA SER A 17 -7.12 5.63 -8.26
C SER A 17 -8.27 4.66 -8.59
N PRO A 18 -8.52 3.65 -7.75
CA PRO A 18 -9.65 2.73 -7.90
C PRO A 18 -10.98 3.40 -7.51
N THR A 19 -11.19 4.67 -7.88
CA THR A 19 -12.33 5.52 -7.48
C THR A 19 -13.70 4.90 -7.80
N TYR A 20 -13.78 4.04 -8.82
CA TYR A 20 -15.02 3.38 -9.25
C TYR A 20 -14.98 1.85 -9.22
N THR A 21 -13.80 1.24 -9.08
CA THR A 21 -13.63 -0.22 -9.22
C THR A 21 -13.23 -0.92 -7.93
N ILE A 22 -13.03 -0.16 -6.83
CA ILE A 22 -12.60 -0.64 -5.49
C ILE A 22 -11.18 -1.23 -5.50
N ILE A 23 -10.92 -2.17 -6.41
CA ILE A 23 -9.64 -2.82 -6.67
C ILE A 23 -9.22 -2.48 -8.11
N ARG A 24 -7.92 -2.29 -8.31
CA ARG A 24 -7.27 -2.26 -9.63
C ARG A 24 -6.04 -3.13 -9.61
N GLU A 25 -5.94 -4.00 -10.60
CA GLU A 25 -4.80 -4.89 -10.77
C GLU A 25 -3.90 -4.39 -11.88
N TYR A 26 -2.60 -4.50 -11.63
CA TYR A 26 -1.55 -4.11 -12.53
C TYR A 26 -0.54 -5.27 -12.62
N GLY A 27 -0.73 -6.14 -13.62
CA GLY A 27 0.09 -7.35 -13.76
C GLY A 27 1.41 -7.16 -14.50
N GLN A 28 1.62 -6.01 -15.14
CA GLN A 28 2.82 -5.77 -15.97
C GLN A 28 3.88 -4.99 -15.18
N GLY A 29 4.79 -5.72 -14.55
CA GLY A 29 5.93 -5.22 -13.78
C GLY A 29 6.74 -6.41 -13.25
N ARG A 30 7.69 -6.15 -12.33
CA ARG A 30 8.46 -7.22 -11.66
C ARG A 30 7.62 -8.08 -10.71
N LEU A 31 6.48 -7.55 -10.28
CA LEU A 31 5.52 -8.18 -9.40
C LEU A 31 4.14 -7.56 -9.69
N PRO A 32 3.04 -8.34 -9.67
CA PRO A 32 1.70 -7.79 -9.72
C PRO A 32 1.47 -6.76 -8.61
N LEU A 33 0.77 -5.68 -8.92
CA LEU A 33 0.32 -4.68 -7.94
C LEU A 33 -1.20 -4.69 -7.85
N TYR A 34 -1.72 -4.89 -6.65
CA TYR A 34 -3.15 -4.80 -6.33
C TYR A 34 -3.39 -3.51 -5.56
N HIS A 35 -4.03 -2.53 -6.20
CA HIS A 35 -4.32 -1.22 -5.62
C HIS A 35 -5.78 -1.14 -5.18
N MET A 36 -5.99 -0.98 -3.88
CA MET A 36 -7.31 -1.01 -3.25
C MET A 36 -7.60 0.31 -2.52
N ASP A 37 -8.86 0.74 -2.51
CA ASP A 37 -9.35 1.88 -1.71
C ASP A 37 -10.58 1.44 -0.89
N ILE A 38 -10.35 1.18 0.40
CA ILE A 38 -11.33 0.57 1.31
C ILE A 38 -12.39 1.56 1.78
N TYR A 39 -12.12 2.87 1.69
CA TYR A 39 -13.07 3.90 2.12
C TYR A 39 -14.44 3.74 1.44
N ARG A 40 -14.46 3.28 0.19
CA ARG A 40 -15.71 3.05 -0.56
C ARG A 40 -16.44 1.79 -0.17
N VAL A 41 -15.72 0.80 0.29
CA VAL A 41 -16.20 -0.54 0.61
C VAL A 41 -16.90 -0.52 1.95
N ALA A 42 -16.24 0.09 2.93
CA ALA A 42 -16.83 0.35 4.23
C ALA A 42 -18.16 1.11 4.08
N ALA A 43 -18.27 1.99 3.08
CA ALA A 43 -19.51 2.70 2.76
C ALA A 43 -20.56 1.85 2.03
N SER A 44 -20.16 0.82 1.28
CA SER A 44 -21.09 -0.05 0.53
C SER A 44 -21.52 -1.31 1.28
N GLY A 45 -20.81 -1.70 2.36
CA GLY A 45 -21.09 -2.91 3.14
C GLY A 45 -20.90 -4.21 2.35
N ALA A 46 -20.07 -4.19 1.32
CA ALA A 46 -19.83 -5.33 0.45
C ALA A 46 -18.65 -6.16 0.93
N ASP A 47 -18.81 -7.47 0.97
CA ASP A 47 -17.69 -8.40 1.04
C ASP A 47 -16.91 -8.34 -0.29
N LEU A 48 -15.59 -8.23 -0.20
CA LEU A 48 -14.70 -8.00 -1.33
C LEU A 48 -13.89 -9.22 -1.74
N GLY A 49 -13.83 -10.26 -0.91
CA GLY A 49 -12.89 -11.36 -1.11
C GLY A 49 -11.44 -10.87 -1.18
N LEU A 50 -11.02 -10.00 -0.25
CA LEU A 50 -9.66 -9.46 -0.22
C LEU A 50 -8.57 -10.51 0.03
N ASP A 51 -8.95 -11.60 0.69
CA ASP A 51 -8.05 -12.69 1.08
C ASP A 51 -7.27 -13.24 -0.13
N GLU A 52 -7.92 -13.38 -1.29
CA GLU A 52 -7.29 -13.85 -2.53
C GLU A 52 -6.14 -12.94 -2.99
N TYR A 53 -6.22 -11.64 -2.70
CA TYR A 53 -5.18 -10.67 -3.04
C TYR A 53 -4.10 -10.56 -1.96
N PHE A 54 -4.44 -10.80 -0.69
CA PHE A 54 -3.47 -10.84 0.41
C PHE A 54 -2.61 -12.10 0.36
N GLU A 55 -3.20 -13.22 -0.06
CA GLU A 55 -2.52 -14.51 -0.23
C GLU A 55 -1.91 -14.68 -1.63
N GLY A 56 -2.18 -13.76 -2.55
CA GLY A 56 -1.66 -13.81 -3.91
C GLY A 56 -0.17 -13.46 -4.03
N ASP A 57 0.41 -13.74 -5.20
CA ASP A 57 1.85 -13.54 -5.49
C ASP A 57 2.24 -12.07 -5.75
N GLY A 58 1.43 -11.11 -5.30
CA GLY A 58 1.55 -9.69 -5.64
C GLY A 58 1.91 -8.79 -4.46
N LEU A 59 2.04 -7.50 -4.73
CA LEU A 59 2.04 -6.46 -3.70
C LEU A 59 0.64 -5.85 -3.59
N SER A 60 -0.02 -6.06 -2.46
CA SER A 60 -1.25 -5.36 -2.10
C SER A 60 -0.93 -3.99 -1.49
N VAL A 61 -1.44 -2.93 -2.12
CA VAL A 61 -1.39 -1.55 -1.61
C VAL A 61 -2.81 -1.10 -1.29
N VAL A 62 -3.10 -1.02 0.00
CA VAL A 62 -4.42 -0.71 0.53
C VAL A 62 -4.46 0.72 1.05
N GLU A 63 -5.24 1.58 0.40
CA GLU A 63 -5.58 2.91 0.90
C GLU A 63 -6.73 2.80 1.91
N TRP A 64 -6.65 3.58 2.99
CA TRP A 64 -7.60 3.51 4.12
C TRP A 64 -7.69 2.14 4.78
N GLY A 65 -6.57 1.40 4.84
CA GLY A 65 -6.50 0.07 5.44
C GLY A 65 -6.92 -0.01 6.91
N ASN A 66 -6.91 1.12 7.63
CA ASN A 66 -7.45 1.22 8.99
C ASN A 66 -8.96 0.95 9.09
N LEU A 67 -9.67 0.86 7.96
CA LEU A 67 -11.08 0.52 7.86
C LEU A 67 -11.32 -0.98 7.58
N LEU A 68 -10.26 -1.79 7.46
CA LEU A 68 -10.41 -3.23 7.22
C LEU A 68 -10.95 -4.00 8.44
N GLU A 69 -10.90 -3.41 9.63
CA GLU A 69 -11.35 -4.04 10.89
C GLU A 69 -10.80 -5.47 11.02
N GLU A 70 -11.66 -6.50 10.97
CA GLU A 70 -11.29 -7.92 11.10
C GLU A 70 -10.64 -8.52 9.84
N ALA A 71 -10.74 -7.85 8.69
CA ALA A 71 -10.16 -8.30 7.42
C ALA A 71 -8.69 -7.88 7.24
N VAL A 72 -8.07 -7.25 8.25
CA VAL A 72 -6.65 -6.89 8.19
C VAL A 72 -5.78 -8.14 8.33
N PRO A 73 -4.78 -8.36 7.46
CA PRO A 73 -3.85 -9.47 7.64
C PRO A 73 -3.02 -9.32 8.92
N GLU A 74 -2.55 -10.43 9.48
CA GLU A 74 -1.70 -10.41 10.70
C GLU A 74 -0.26 -9.90 10.43
N ASP A 75 0.22 -10.06 9.19
CA ASP A 75 1.58 -9.70 8.77
C ASP A 75 1.52 -8.68 7.63
N TYR A 76 1.91 -7.44 7.91
CA TYR A 76 1.86 -6.32 6.95
C TYR A 76 2.74 -5.15 7.39
N LEU A 77 2.94 -4.22 6.46
CA LEU A 77 3.60 -2.94 6.74
C LEU A 77 2.60 -1.80 6.61
N GLU A 78 2.33 -1.10 7.71
CA GLU A 78 1.54 0.12 7.71
C GLU A 78 2.44 1.33 7.36
N LEU A 79 2.01 2.13 6.40
CA LEU A 79 2.63 3.40 6.02
C LEU A 79 1.69 4.54 6.38
N ILE A 80 2.12 5.41 7.29
CA ILE A 80 1.35 6.55 7.78
C ILE A 80 1.95 7.83 7.20
N LEU A 81 1.11 8.63 6.54
CA LEU A 81 1.47 9.95 6.03
C LEU A 81 0.88 11.04 6.93
N GLU A 82 1.72 11.74 7.66
CA GLU A 82 1.32 12.86 8.51
C GLU A 82 1.68 14.19 7.86
N LYS A 83 0.83 15.21 8.01
CA LYS A 83 1.16 16.58 7.55
C LYS A 83 2.06 17.25 8.58
N SER A 84 2.95 18.12 8.12
CA SER A 84 3.64 19.02 9.03
C SER A 84 2.71 20.13 9.48
N ASP A 85 2.72 20.44 10.77
CA ASP A 85 1.93 21.54 11.35
C ASP A 85 2.49 22.93 10.96
N THR A 86 3.76 22.98 10.54
CA THR A 86 4.47 24.23 10.24
C THR A 86 4.76 24.43 8.75
N ASP A 87 4.64 23.38 7.93
CA ASP A 87 4.92 23.42 6.50
C ASP A 87 3.90 22.59 5.71
N LEU A 88 3.00 23.27 4.98
CA LEU A 88 1.89 22.65 4.27
C LEU A 88 2.32 21.74 3.11
N ASP A 89 3.54 21.90 2.60
CA ASP A 89 4.10 21.10 1.51
C ASP A 89 4.88 19.88 2.01
N LYS A 90 5.16 19.81 3.32
CA LYS A 90 5.86 18.66 3.93
C LYS A 90 4.91 17.59 4.45
N ARG A 91 5.33 16.34 4.27
CA ARG A 91 4.72 15.15 4.86
C ARG A 91 5.79 14.34 5.56
N TYR A 92 5.45 13.79 6.72
CA TYR A 92 6.26 12.80 7.41
C TYR A 92 5.73 11.40 7.07
N VAL A 93 6.64 10.49 6.75
CA VAL A 93 6.34 9.08 6.54
C VAL A 93 6.73 8.34 7.81
N LYS A 94 5.80 7.60 8.39
CA LYS A 94 6.07 6.64 9.47
C LYS A 94 5.73 5.24 8.98
N PHE A 95 6.52 4.28 9.44
CA PHE A 95 6.28 2.86 9.20
C PHE A 95 5.94 2.19 10.52
N ARG A 96 4.99 1.25 10.47
CA ARG A 96 4.75 0.28 11.55
C ARG A 96 4.65 -1.11 10.94
N ALA A 97 5.57 -1.97 11.33
CA ALA A 97 5.55 -3.36 10.92
C ALA A 97 4.71 -4.21 11.88
N TYR A 98 3.94 -5.12 11.29
CA TYR A 98 3.21 -6.19 11.95
C TYR A 98 3.67 -7.51 11.36
N GLY A 99 3.87 -8.53 12.20
CA GLY A 99 4.43 -9.80 11.77
C GLY A 99 5.89 -9.73 11.34
N SER A 100 6.39 -10.85 10.82
CA SER A 100 7.80 -11.01 10.45
C SER A 100 8.11 -10.47 9.07
N GLN A 101 7.21 -10.65 8.10
CA GLN A 101 7.41 -10.20 6.73
C GLN A 101 7.33 -8.67 6.64
N GLY A 102 6.42 -8.05 7.38
CA GLY A 102 6.30 -6.60 7.53
C GLY A 102 7.56 -6.00 8.13
N ALA A 103 8.13 -6.62 9.17
CA ALA A 103 9.34 -6.15 9.82
C ALA A 103 10.57 -6.23 8.89
N ASP A 104 10.70 -7.32 8.15
CA ASP A 104 11.76 -7.47 7.17
C ASP A 104 11.56 -6.53 5.98
N PHE A 105 10.31 -6.24 5.60
CA PHE A 105 10.02 -5.26 4.56
C PHE A 105 10.39 -3.85 4.99
N GLU A 106 10.06 -3.44 6.21
CA GLU A 106 10.48 -2.16 6.76
C GLU A 106 12.00 -1.99 6.72
N LYS A 107 12.76 -3.02 7.15
CA LYS A 107 14.23 -2.99 7.09
C LYS A 107 14.73 -2.79 5.66
N ARG A 108 14.18 -3.50 4.68
CA ARG A 108 14.57 -3.35 3.27
C ARG A 108 14.34 -1.92 2.77
N ILE A 109 13.22 -1.30 3.13
CA ILE A 109 12.91 0.09 2.75
C ILE A 109 13.89 1.06 3.40
N ARG A 110 14.19 0.89 4.70
CA ARG A 110 15.13 1.76 5.43
C ARG A 110 16.54 1.67 4.88
N ASN A 111 17.04 0.46 4.62
CA ASN A 111 18.36 0.26 4.04
C ASN A 111 18.46 0.91 2.65
N GLY A 112 17.45 0.69 1.79
CA GLY A 112 17.42 1.33 0.47
C GLY A 112 17.33 2.87 0.55
N TRP A 113 16.68 3.41 1.57
CA TRP A 113 16.64 4.86 1.80
C TRP A 113 17.99 5.44 2.18
N GLU A 114 18.74 4.75 3.05
CA GLU A 114 20.10 5.13 3.45
C GLU A 114 21.07 5.08 2.28
N GLU A 115 20.96 4.09 1.40
CA GLU A 115 21.81 4.01 0.19
C GLU A 115 21.58 5.17 -0.79
N ILE A 116 20.36 5.71 -0.86
CA ILE A 116 20.00 6.80 -1.78
C ILE A 116 20.35 8.18 -1.20
N ASN A 117 20.29 8.34 0.13
CA ASN A 117 20.41 9.64 0.81
C ASN A 117 21.65 9.76 1.73
N GLY A 118 22.49 8.73 1.78
CA GLY A 118 23.74 8.67 2.54
C GLY A 118 24.96 9.20 1.80
#